data_AF-A0A9D2BNA2-F1
#
_entry.id   AF-A0A9D2BNA2-F1
#
_cell.length_a   1.000
_cell.length_b   1.000
_cell.length_c   1.000
_cell.angle_alpha   90.00
_cell.angle_beta   90.00
_cell.angle_gamma   90.00
#
_symmetry.space_group_name_H-M   'P 1'
#
loop_
_entity.id
_entity.type
_entity.pdbx_description
1 polymer ?
#
loop_
_entity_poly.entity_id
_entity_poly.type
_entity_poly.pdbx_seq_one_letter_code
_entity_poly.pdbx_strand_id
1 'polypeptide(L)'
;MGLFKKKKEKVDLDQVFKDKYKDINRTVQDANNEIDLEIQISLLELAYDKYNDLFELIDQGVDYDKDHFISLQADLKKQINLLKGLSDEN
;
A
#
# COMPACT_ATOMS: atom_id res chain seq x y z
N MET A 1 -27.82 -37.14 2.82
CA MET A 1 -27.39 -35.90 2.13
C MET A 1 -26.69 -35.02 3.16
N GLY A 2 -25.36 -34.96 3.11
CA GLY A 2 -24.53 -34.26 4.09
C GLY A 2 -24.63 -32.75 3.92
N LEU A 3 -25.06 -32.07 4.97
CA LEU A 3 -25.16 -30.61 5.05
C LEU A 3 -23.76 -29.99 4.93
N PHE A 4 -23.41 -29.50 3.74
CA PHE A 4 -22.27 -28.62 3.53
C PHE A 4 -22.54 -27.29 4.25
N LYS A 5 -22.29 -27.24 5.56
CA LYS A 5 -22.09 -25.98 6.27
C LYS A 5 -20.79 -25.39 5.74
N LYS A 6 -20.87 -24.56 4.68
CA LYS A 6 -19.79 -23.64 4.32
C LYS A 6 -19.49 -22.84 5.60
N LYS A 7 -18.42 -23.20 6.31
CA LYS A 7 -17.83 -22.31 7.31
C LYS A 7 -17.55 -21.02 6.54
N LYS A 8 -18.21 -19.92 6.90
CA LYS A 8 -17.72 -18.60 6.53
C LYS A 8 -16.32 -18.56 7.13
N GLU A 9 -15.28 -18.72 6.32
CA GLU A 9 -13.93 -18.38 6.77
C GLU A 9 -14.04 -16.97 7.32
N LYS A 10 -13.80 -16.81 8.62
CA LYS A 10 -13.63 -15.49 9.18
C LYS A 10 -12.44 -14.92 8.43
N VAL A 11 -12.68 -13.91 7.59
CA VAL A 11 -11.62 -13.19 6.92
C VAL A 11 -10.69 -12.70 8.03
N ASP A 12 -9.46 -13.18 8.01
CA ASP A 12 -8.44 -12.77 8.96
C ASP A 12 -7.95 -11.39 8.52
N LEU A 13 -8.54 -10.35 9.08
CA LEU A 13 -8.23 -8.96 8.73
C LEU A 13 -6.77 -8.61 9.03
N ASP A 14 -6.15 -9.27 10.01
CA ASP A 14 -4.72 -9.10 10.32
C ASP A 14 -3.86 -9.69 9.20
N GLN A 15 -4.18 -10.89 8.72
CA GLN A 15 -3.49 -11.49 7.59
C GLN A 15 -3.66 -10.66 6.30
N VAL A 16 -4.88 -10.18 6.04
CA VAL A 16 -5.16 -9.30 4.88
C VAL A 16 -4.34 -8.01 4.99
N PHE A 17 -4.24 -7.41 6.18
CA PHE A 17 -3.42 -6.22 6.40
C PHE A 17 -1.95 -6.48 6.07
N LYS A 18 -1.37 -7.56 6.60
CA LYS A 18 0.03 -7.94 6.34
C LYS A 18 0.29 -8.19 4.86
N ASP A 19 -0.61 -8.86 4.18
CA ASP A 19 -0.48 -9.16 2.75
C ASP A 19 -0.53 -7.88 1.91
N LYS A 20 -1.45 -6.97 2.21
CA LYS A 20 -1.50 -5.64 1.55
C LYS A 20 -0.25 -4.81 1.83
N TYR A 21 0.23 -4.78 3.08
CA TYR A 21 1.44 -4.04 3.41
C TYR A 21 2.68 -4.62 2.72
N LYS A 22 2.77 -5.95 2.60
CA LYS A 22 3.83 -6.62 1.83
C LYS A 22 3.78 -6.25 0.35
N ASP A 23 2.58 -6.18 -0.23
CA ASP A 23 2.39 -5.77 -1.63
C ASP A 23 2.79 -4.30 -1.87
N ILE A 24 2.47 -3.41 -0.94
CA ILE A 24 2.95 -2.02 -0.95
C ILE A 24 4.47 -1.98 -0.95
N ASN A 25 5.13 -2.67 0.00
CA ASN A 25 6.59 -2.69 0.09
C ASN A 25 7.24 -3.23 -1.19
N ARG A 26 6.64 -4.25 -1.81
CA ARG A 26 7.09 -4.76 -3.10
C ARG A 26 6.95 -3.70 -4.21
N THR A 27 5.80 -3.03 -4.28
CA THR A 27 5.56 -1.97 -5.27
C THR A 27 6.58 -0.83 -5.12
N VAL A 28 6.90 -0.43 -3.88
CA VAL A 28 7.93 0.58 -3.59
C VAL A 28 9.32 0.09 -3.98
N GLN A 29 9.64 -1.18 -3.72
CA GLN A 29 10.91 -1.77 -4.13
C GLN A 29 11.04 -1.81 -5.65
N ASP A 30 9.98 -2.20 -6.36
CA ASP A 30 9.93 -2.21 -7.82
C ASP A 30 10.12 -0.79 -8.37
N ALA A 31 9.48 0.22 -7.79
CA ALA A 31 9.68 1.62 -8.14
C ALA A 31 11.14 2.09 -7.95
N ASN A 32 11.78 1.69 -6.85
CA ASN A 32 13.17 2.08 -6.57
C ASN A 32 14.18 1.40 -7.52
N ASN A 33 13.81 0.28 -8.14
CA ASN A 33 14.63 -0.41 -9.14
C ASN A 33 14.37 0.07 -10.58
N GLU A 34 13.32 0.86 -10.78
CA GLU A 34 12.93 1.37 -12.09
C GLU A 34 13.84 2.53 -12.52
N ILE A 35 14.27 2.49 -13.78
CA ILE A 35 15.16 3.50 -14.36
C ILE A 35 14.34 4.61 -15.02
N ASP A 36 13.18 4.26 -15.58
CA ASP A 36 12.27 5.22 -16.19
C ASP A 36 11.57 6.04 -15.09
N LEU A 37 11.78 7.36 -15.10
CA LEU A 37 11.22 8.26 -14.10
C LEU A 37 9.68 8.27 -14.10
N GLU A 38 9.05 8.17 -15.27
CA GLU A 38 7.59 8.17 -15.38
C GLU A 38 7.00 6.89 -14.79
N ILE A 39 7.62 5.74 -15.08
CA ILE A 39 7.21 4.44 -14.51
C ILE A 39 7.50 4.40 -13.01
N GLN A 40 8.65 4.91 -12.56
CA GLN A 40 8.99 5.02 -11.14
C GLN A 40 7.95 5.85 -10.38
N ILE A 41 7.62 7.04 -10.88
CA ILE A 41 6.59 7.92 -10.29
C ILE A 41 5.25 7.18 -10.22
N SER A 42 4.85 6.53 -11.32
CA SER A 42 3.59 5.78 -11.40
C SER A 42 3.50 4.65 -10.36
N LEU A 43 4.59 3.91 -10.15
CA LEU A 43 4.66 2.85 -9.14
C LEU A 43 4.58 3.40 -7.71
N LEU A 44 5.25 4.53 -7.43
CA LEU A 44 5.16 5.18 -6.13
C LEU A 44 3.76 5.74 -5.85
N GLU A 45 3.08 6.30 -6.86
CA GLU A 45 1.68 6.73 -6.75
C GLU A 45 0.75 5.55 -6.46
N LEU A 46 0.94 4.43 -7.16
CA LEU A 46 0.20 3.20 -6.89
C LEU A 46 0.42 2.70 -5.46
N ALA A 47 1.67 2.73 -4.97
CA ALA A 47 1.97 2.38 -3.59
C ALA A 47 1.30 3.34 -2.59
N TYR A 48 1.34 4.65 -2.86
CA TYR A 48 0.70 5.69 -2.06
C TYR A 48 -0.81 5.45 -1.94
N ASP A 49 -1.50 5.13 -3.03
CA ASP A 49 -2.94 4.89 -3.02
C ASP A 49 -3.31 3.60 -2.27
N LYS A 50 -2.48 2.55 -2.37
CA LYS A 50 -2.69 1.29 -1.64
C LYS A 50 -2.62 1.45 -0.12
N TYR A 51 -1.98 2.49 0.42
CA TYR A 51 -2.05 2.77 1.87
C TYR A 51 -3.47 3.08 2.34
N ASN A 52 -4.35 3.61 1.48
CA ASN A 52 -5.74 3.86 1.84
C ASN A 52 -6.46 2.55 2.24
N ASP A 53 -6.17 1.45 1.55
CA ASP A 53 -6.70 0.13 1.92
C ASP A 53 -6.24 -0.32 3.32
N LEU A 54 -5.02 0.04 3.73
CA LEU A 54 -4.53 -0.27 5.09
C LEU A 54 -5.29 0.52 6.14
N PHE A 55 -5.57 1.80 5.86
CA PHE A 55 -6.37 2.63 6.77
C PHE A 55 -7.80 2.12 6.89
N GLU A 56 -8.41 1.67 5.80
CA GLU A 56 -9.74 1.05 5.84
C GLU A 56 -9.75 -0.21 6.72
N LEU A 57 -8.70 -1.03 6.67
CA LEU A 57 -8.59 -2.21 7.53
C LEU A 57 -8.39 -1.86 9.00
N ILE A 58 -7.60 -0.83 9.30
CA ILE A 58 -7.45 -0.31 10.68
C ILE A 58 -8.80 0.19 11.18
N ASP A 59 -9.53 0.96 10.37
CA ASP A 59 -10.85 1.48 10.71
C ASP A 59 -11.91 0.36 10.87
N GLN A 60 -11.70 -0.80 10.24
CA GLN A 60 -12.50 -2.02 10.43
C GLN A 60 -12.17 -2.80 11.72
N GLY A 61 -11.14 -2.39 12.46
CA GLY A 61 -10.79 -2.95 13.77
C GLY A 61 -9.50 -3.77 13.81
N VAL A 62 -8.61 -3.62 12.82
CA VAL A 62 -7.25 -4.17 12.91
C VAL A 62 -6.40 -3.30 13.84
N ASP A 63 -5.75 -3.92 14.82
CA ASP A 63 -4.96 -3.25 15.86
C ASP A 63 -3.54 -2.91 15.38
N TYR A 64 -3.45 -1.92 14.48
CA TYR A 64 -2.20 -1.35 13.99
C TYR A 64 -2.17 0.17 14.19
N ASP A 65 -0.96 0.72 14.37
CA ASP A 65 -0.74 2.15 14.56
C ASP A 65 -0.99 2.94 13.26
N LYS A 66 -2.17 3.55 13.15
CA LYS A 66 -2.55 4.37 11.98
C LYS A 66 -1.57 5.51 11.72
N ASP A 67 -1.06 6.16 12.76
CA ASP A 67 -0.18 7.33 12.63
C ASP A 67 1.18 6.94 12.04
N HIS A 68 1.65 5.73 12.34
CA HIS A 68 2.83 5.15 11.69
C HIS A 68 2.65 5.03 10.17
N PHE A 69 1.53 4.45 9.71
CA PHE A 69 1.29 4.26 8.28
C PHE A 69 0.96 5.59 7.56
N ILE A 70 0.34 6.55 8.23
CA ILE A 70 0.18 7.92 7.71
C ILE A 70 1.54 8.57 7.46
N SER A 71 2.49 8.40 8.38
CA SER A 71 3.83 8.94 8.22
C SER A 71 4.55 8.33 7.01
N LEU A 72 4.45 7.00 6.83
CA LEU A 72 5.01 6.31 5.67
C LEU A 72 4.38 6.79 4.34
N GLN A 73 3.05 6.93 4.30
CA GLN A 73 2.34 7.43 3.13
C GLN A 73 2.76 8.89 2.81
N ALA A 74 2.93 9.73 3.83
CA ALA A 74 3.37 11.11 3.66
C ALA A 74 4.81 11.21 3.11
N ASP A 75 5.70 10.33 3.54
CA ASP A 75 7.08 10.28 3.01
C ASP A 75 7.12 9.82 1.55
N LEU A 76 6.28 8.85 1.17
CA LEU A 76 6.06 8.48 -0.23
C LEU A 76 5.60 9.67 -1.07
N LYS A 77 4.64 10.46 -0.56
CA LYS A 77 4.16 11.66 -1.26
C LYS A 77 5.26 12.70 -1.47
N LYS A 78 6.14 12.90 -0.48
CA LYS A 78 7.30 13.79 -0.63
C LYS A 78 8.22 13.27 -1.73
N GLN A 79 8.50 11.97 -1.78
CA GLN A 79 9.34 11.36 -2.82
C GLN A 79 8.73 11.56 -4.21
N ILE A 80 7.42 11.31 -4.36
CA ILE A 80 6.69 11.54 -5.63
C ILE A 80 6.81 12.99 -6.08
N ASN A 81 6.56 13.95 -5.19
CA ASN A 81 6.64 15.37 -5.52
C ASN A 81 8.05 15.81 -5.94
N LEU A 82 9.08 15.26 -5.28
CA LEU A 82 10.47 15.52 -5.66
C LEU A 82 10.79 14.98 -7.05
N LEU A 83 10.37 13.74 -7.35
CA LEU A 83 10.60 13.11 -8.65
C LEU A 83 9.83 13.81 -9.78
N LYS A 84 8.58 14.22 -9.53
CA LYS A 84 7.80 15.03 -10.50
C LYS A 84 8.50 16.35 -10.81
N GLY A 85 9.01 17.05 -9.79
CA GLY A 85 9.78 18.28 -10.00
C GLY A 85 11.01 18.07 -10.88
N LEU A 86 11.72 16.94 -10.73
CA LEU A 86 12.85 16.58 -11.59
C LEU A 86 12.44 16.21 -13.03
N SER A 87 11.24 15.65 -13.20
CA SER A 87 10.70 15.30 -14.50
C SER A 87 10.19 16.52 -15.27
N ASP A 88 9.67 17.53 -14.57
CA ASP A 88 9.18 18.78 -15.16
C ASP A 88 10.33 19.73 -15.57
N GLU A 89 11.53 19.54 -15.02
CA GLU A 89 12.74 20.32 -15.34
C GLU A 89 13.57 19.77 -16.51
N ASN A 90 13.25 18.57 -17.03
CA ASN A 90 13.91 17.93 -18.19
C ASN A 90 13.10 18.07 -19.48
#